data_AF-A0A5M4FLI2-F1
#
_entry.id   AF-A0A5M4FLI2-F1
#
_cell.length_a   1.000
_cell.length_b   1.000
_cell.length_c   1.000
_cell.angle_alpha   90.00
_cell.angle_beta   90.00
_cell.angle_gamma   90.00
#
_symmetry.space_group_name_H-M   'P 1'
#
loop_
_entity.id
_entity.type
_entity.pdbx_description
1 polymer ?
#
loop_
_entity_poly.entity_id
_entity_poly.type
_entity_poly.pdbx_seq_one_letter_code
_entity_poly.pdbx_strand_id
1 'polypeptide(L)'
;MVKVVSEKQDPDAVAKAWLADQGLDATGSSASGVKLTVGSANFPENVLLAQIYAEALKAQGADIKLKLNIGSREKYVPALKDGSVDLMPEYNGSILQYLDAKATATEPQDVFDALQKALPSNLIVLDQAEAQDSDAIVVTKETAEKYGLKSIADLAKKK
;
A
#
# COMPACT_ATOMS: atom_id res chain seq x y z
N MET A 1 17.20 7.70 -14.49
CA MET A 1 16.45 7.74 -13.22
C MET A 1 15.10 8.38 -13.49
N VAL A 2 14.02 7.60 -13.55
CA VAL A 2 12.67 8.15 -13.63
C VAL A 2 12.29 8.58 -12.22
N LYS A 3 12.21 9.89 -11.97
CA LYS A 3 11.64 10.40 -10.72
C LYS A 3 10.16 10.10 -10.76
N VAL A 4 9.71 9.16 -9.93
CA VAL A 4 8.29 8.96 -9.69
C VAL A 4 7.79 10.20 -8.95
N VAL A 5 6.88 10.93 -9.57
CA VAL A 5 6.27 12.12 -8.99
C VAL A 5 4.78 11.84 -8.77
N SER A 6 4.30 12.01 -7.55
CA SER A 6 2.85 12.05 -7.28
C SER A 6 2.39 13.46 -7.58
N GLU A 7 1.55 13.68 -8.59
CA GLU A 7 1.10 15.03 -8.98
C GLU A 7 2.25 16.06 -9.20
N LYS A 8 3.41 15.62 -9.69
CA LYS A 8 4.66 16.42 -9.82
C LYS A 8 5.39 16.75 -8.51
N GLN A 9 4.95 16.20 -7.38
CA GLN A 9 5.56 16.36 -6.07
C GLN A 9 6.46 15.17 -5.72
N ASP A 10 7.47 15.44 -4.89
CA ASP A 10 8.39 14.43 -4.36
C ASP A 10 7.68 13.57 -3.30
N PRO A 11 7.57 12.23 -3.47
CA PRO A 11 6.86 11.38 -2.53
C PRO A 11 7.35 11.44 -1.08
N ASP A 12 8.64 11.72 -0.84
CA ASP A 12 9.19 11.92 0.52
C ASP A 12 8.58 13.17 1.18
N ALA A 13 8.52 14.28 0.45
CA ALA A 13 7.94 15.52 0.96
C ALA A 13 6.44 15.38 1.20
N VAL A 14 5.73 14.69 0.30
CA VAL A 14 4.29 14.42 0.46
C VAL A 14 4.05 13.53 1.69
N ALA A 15 4.84 12.48 1.88
CA ALA A 15 4.72 11.60 3.04
C ALA A 15 4.92 12.36 4.37
N LYS A 16 5.96 13.19 4.46
CA LYS A 16 6.22 14.02 5.66
C LYS A 16 5.09 15.00 5.94
N ALA A 17 4.62 15.71 4.92
CA ALA A 17 3.51 16.65 5.06
C ALA A 17 2.24 15.94 5.52
N TRP A 18 1.91 14.79 4.92
CA TRP A 18 0.75 14.00 5.32
C TRP A 18 0.87 13.49 6.76
N LEU A 19 2.04 12.98 7.18
CA LEU A 19 2.26 12.55 8.56
C LEU A 19 2.07 13.70 9.56
N ALA A 20 2.59 14.89 9.25
CA ALA A 20 2.39 16.07 10.09
C ALA A 20 0.90 16.48 10.17
N ASP A 21 0.19 16.47 9.05
CA ASP A 21 -1.25 16.76 9.00
C ASP A 21 -2.08 15.75 9.80
N GLN A 22 -1.64 14.49 9.88
CA GLN A 22 -2.27 13.44 10.70
C GLN A 22 -1.77 13.41 12.15
N GLY A 23 -0.77 14.22 12.53
CA GLY A 23 -0.15 14.20 13.86
C GLY A 23 0.65 12.91 14.15
N LEU A 24 1.16 12.26 13.11
CA LEU A 24 1.92 11.00 13.16
C LEU A 24 3.44 11.21 13.00
N ASP A 25 3.91 12.45 13.00
CA ASP A 25 5.33 12.85 12.88
C ASP A 25 6.03 13.05 14.23
N ALA A 26 5.32 12.81 15.34
CA ALA A 26 5.86 12.93 16.69
C ALA A 26 7.11 12.06 16.86
N THR A 27 8.23 12.69 17.21
CA THR A 27 9.49 11.97 17.38
C THR A 27 9.48 11.13 18.65
N GLY A 28 9.99 9.92 18.53
CA GLY A 28 10.02 8.93 19.60
C GLY A 28 11.21 7.98 19.47
N SER A 29 11.22 6.94 20.30
CA SER A 29 12.32 5.96 20.35
C SER A 29 11.81 4.52 20.39
N SER A 30 10.52 4.31 20.13
CA SER A 30 9.87 2.99 20.21
C SER A 30 10.45 1.97 19.21
N ALA A 31 11.09 2.45 18.14
CA ALA A 31 11.77 1.63 17.14
C ALA A 31 13.30 1.81 17.15
N SER A 32 13.88 2.37 18.22
CA SER A 32 15.33 2.54 18.32
C SER A 32 16.08 1.21 18.28
N GLY A 33 17.15 1.15 17.47
CA GLY A 33 17.93 -0.07 17.25
C GLY A 33 17.37 -1.01 16.18
N VAL A 34 16.16 -0.74 15.67
CA VAL A 34 15.58 -1.47 14.54
C VAL A 34 16.22 -0.98 13.23
N LYS A 35 16.58 -1.93 12.37
CA LYS A 35 17.09 -1.69 11.01
C LYS A 35 16.22 -2.42 10.02
N LEU A 36 15.64 -1.70 9.06
CA LEU A 36 14.76 -2.28 8.05
C LEU A 36 15.05 -1.70 6.67
N THR A 37 14.86 -2.53 5.65
CA THR A 37 14.81 -2.14 4.25
C THR A 37 13.35 -2.09 3.82
N VAL A 38 12.83 -0.89 3.57
CA VAL A 38 11.48 -0.68 3.04
C VAL A 38 11.56 -0.58 1.52
N GLY A 39 10.81 -1.44 0.83
CA GLY A 39 10.77 -1.49 -0.62
C GLY A 39 9.52 -0.86 -1.23
N SER A 40 9.53 -0.69 -2.55
CA SER A 40 8.31 -0.41 -3.31
C SER A 40 8.29 -1.09 -4.68
N ALA A 41 7.09 -1.33 -5.18
CA ALA A 41 6.82 -1.51 -6.60
C ALA A 41 7.10 -0.19 -7.38
N ASN A 42 7.04 -0.25 -8.71
CA ASN A 42 7.42 0.85 -9.60
C ASN A 42 6.26 1.73 -10.08
N PHE A 43 5.35 2.09 -9.17
CA PHE A 43 4.26 3.02 -9.46
C PHE A 43 4.03 4.03 -8.31
N PRO A 44 3.45 5.21 -8.60
CA PRO A 44 3.44 6.35 -7.66
C PRO A 44 2.86 6.05 -6.29
N GLU A 45 1.70 5.41 -6.21
CA GLU A 45 1.05 5.12 -4.94
C GLU A 45 1.93 4.23 -4.05
N ASN A 46 2.46 3.13 -4.59
CA ASN A 46 3.29 2.22 -3.79
C ASN A 46 4.59 2.88 -3.31
N VAL A 47 5.19 3.76 -4.13
CA VAL A 47 6.35 4.57 -3.73
C VAL A 47 5.97 5.53 -2.59
N LEU A 48 4.82 6.20 -2.68
CA LEU A 48 4.35 7.11 -1.64
C LEU A 48 4.05 6.36 -0.34
N LEU A 49 3.35 5.23 -0.39
CA LEU A 49 3.06 4.40 0.78
C LEU A 49 4.36 3.92 1.45
N ALA A 50 5.35 3.46 0.66
CA ALA A 50 6.65 3.06 1.20
C ALA A 50 7.35 4.20 1.93
N GLN A 51 7.25 5.44 1.40
CA GLN A 51 7.78 6.63 2.07
C GLN A 51 7.02 6.96 3.36
N ILE A 52 5.68 6.85 3.39
CA ILE A 52 4.89 7.04 4.61
C ILE A 52 5.35 6.10 5.72
N TYR A 53 5.48 4.79 5.43
CA TYR A 53 6.00 3.82 6.40
C TYR A 53 7.44 4.14 6.84
N ALA A 54 8.31 4.49 5.88
CA ALA A 54 9.70 4.80 6.18
C ALA A 54 9.83 6.01 7.10
N GLU A 55 9.12 7.09 6.82
CA GLU A 55 9.17 8.32 7.60
C GLU A 55 8.53 8.14 8.98
N ALA A 56 7.40 7.42 9.09
CA ALA A 56 6.80 7.09 10.38
C ALA A 56 7.75 6.26 11.27
N LEU A 57 8.41 5.25 10.70
CA LEU A 57 9.38 4.42 11.43
C LEU A 57 10.64 5.20 11.82
N LYS A 58 11.15 6.06 10.94
CA LYS A 58 12.28 6.97 11.24
C LYS A 58 11.94 7.94 12.36
N ALA A 59 10.72 8.49 12.39
CA ALA A 59 10.26 9.35 13.47
C ALA A 59 10.32 8.63 14.83
N GLN A 60 10.15 7.31 14.86
CA GLN A 60 10.28 6.46 16.05
C GLN A 60 11.70 5.95 16.32
N GLY A 61 12.70 6.41 15.57
CA GLY A 61 14.13 6.12 15.78
C GLY A 61 14.66 4.88 15.07
N ALA A 62 13.93 4.29 14.12
CA ALA A 62 14.45 3.20 13.29
C ALA A 62 15.45 3.71 12.23
N ASP A 63 16.43 2.88 11.89
CA ASP A 63 17.34 3.09 10.75
C ASP A 63 16.75 2.41 9.51
N ILE A 64 16.15 3.22 8.64
CA ILE A 64 15.43 2.75 7.46
C ILE A 64 16.25 2.97 6.19
N LYS A 65 16.48 1.89 5.43
CA LYS A 65 16.96 1.94 4.05
C LYS A 65 15.78 1.82 3.10
N LEU A 66 15.80 2.63 2.03
CA LEU A 66 14.77 2.59 1.00
C LEU A 66 15.28 1.86 -0.25
N LYS A 67 14.49 0.93 -0.77
CA LYS A 67 14.71 0.25 -2.06
C LYS A 67 13.48 0.41 -2.94
N LEU A 68 13.31 1.62 -3.47
CA LEU A 68 12.13 1.99 -4.25
C LEU A 68 12.24 1.50 -5.70
N ASN A 69 11.09 1.36 -6.36
CA ASN A 69 10.97 1.03 -7.77
C ASN A 69 11.58 -0.33 -8.16
N ILE A 70 11.42 -1.36 -7.34
CA ILE A 70 11.94 -2.72 -7.61
C ILE A 70 11.30 -3.32 -8.87
N GLY A 71 10.04 -2.94 -9.14
CA GLY A 71 9.29 -3.39 -10.30
C GLY A 71 8.13 -4.31 -9.90
N SER A 72 7.99 -5.40 -10.66
CA SER A 72 6.89 -6.34 -10.50
C SER A 72 7.07 -7.28 -9.29
N ARG A 73 5.98 -7.95 -8.93
CA ARG A 73 5.88 -8.84 -7.77
C ARG A 73 6.83 -10.03 -7.86
N GLU A 74 7.11 -10.53 -9.07
CA GLU A 74 8.11 -11.56 -9.34
C GLU A 74 9.53 -11.14 -8.96
N LYS A 75 9.80 -9.83 -8.88
CA LYS A 75 11.11 -9.29 -8.51
C LYS A 75 11.22 -9.04 -7.02
N TYR A 76 10.20 -8.46 -6.39
CA TYR A 76 10.28 -8.07 -4.97
C TYR A 76 9.81 -9.15 -3.99
N VAL A 77 8.94 -10.09 -4.37
CA VAL A 77 8.53 -11.18 -3.44
C VAL A 77 9.70 -12.11 -3.09
N PRO A 78 10.60 -12.50 -4.02
CA PRO A 78 11.83 -13.18 -3.64
C PRO A 78 12.67 -12.36 -2.64
N ALA A 79 12.75 -11.05 -2.82
CA ALA A 79 13.49 -10.15 -1.92
C ALA A 79 12.88 -10.06 -0.51
N LEU A 80 11.55 -10.16 -0.39
CA LEU A 80 10.87 -10.31 0.90
C LEU A 80 11.20 -11.67 1.54
N LYS A 81 11.18 -12.74 0.75
CA LYS A 81 11.45 -14.10 1.24
C LYS A 81 12.90 -14.28 1.71
N ASP A 82 13.86 -13.64 1.04
CA ASP A 82 15.29 -13.73 1.36
C ASP A 82 15.78 -12.67 2.37
N GLY A 83 14.92 -11.71 2.76
CA GLY A 83 15.23 -10.67 3.73
C GLY A 83 16.08 -9.51 3.18
N SER A 84 16.27 -9.42 1.85
CA SER A 84 16.89 -8.23 1.24
C SER A 84 15.94 -7.04 1.12
N VAL A 85 14.64 -7.25 1.38
CA VAL A 85 13.61 -6.26 1.68
C VAL A 85 12.80 -6.77 2.87
N ASP A 86 12.55 -5.94 3.87
CA ASP A 86 11.87 -6.34 5.10
C ASP A 86 10.39 -5.94 5.11
N LEU A 87 10.03 -4.84 4.43
CA LEU A 87 8.68 -4.29 4.40
C LEU A 87 8.32 -3.79 3.00
N MET A 88 7.10 -4.09 2.56
CA MET A 88 6.51 -3.63 1.30
C MET A 88 5.04 -3.28 1.52
N PRO A 89 4.53 -2.14 1.03
CA PRO A 89 3.10 -1.95 0.87
C PRO A 89 2.56 -2.93 -0.19
N GLU A 90 1.47 -3.64 0.10
CA GLU A 90 0.84 -4.57 -0.84
C GLU A 90 -0.68 -4.54 -0.80
N TYR A 91 -1.29 -4.97 -1.90
CA TYR A 91 -2.73 -5.09 -2.10
C TYR A 91 -3.15 -6.54 -1.87
N ASN A 92 -3.94 -6.78 -0.83
CA ASN A 92 -4.31 -8.10 -0.32
C ASN A 92 -4.74 -9.10 -1.42
N GLY A 93 -5.65 -8.72 -2.32
CA GLY A 93 -6.12 -9.58 -3.40
C GLY A 93 -5.04 -9.88 -4.44
N SER A 94 -4.18 -8.91 -4.74
CA SER A 94 -3.10 -9.07 -5.73
C SER A 94 -2.00 -10.00 -5.24
N ILE A 95 -1.55 -9.86 -3.99
CA ILE A 95 -0.57 -10.80 -3.41
C ILE A 95 -1.19 -12.19 -3.21
N LEU A 96 -2.46 -12.27 -2.81
CA LEU A 96 -3.15 -13.55 -2.69
C LEU A 96 -3.17 -14.29 -4.04
N GLN A 97 -3.60 -13.63 -5.12
CA GLN A 97 -3.60 -14.24 -6.46
C GLN A 97 -2.19 -14.64 -6.93
N TYR A 98 -1.16 -13.90 -6.54
CA TYR A 98 0.22 -14.24 -6.86
C TYR A 98 0.71 -15.49 -6.11
N LEU A 99 0.31 -15.66 -4.85
CA LEU A 99 0.71 -16.79 -4.00
C LEU A 99 -0.16 -18.03 -4.24
N ASP A 100 -1.44 -17.84 -4.52
CA ASP A 100 -2.42 -18.87 -4.84
C ASP A 100 -3.30 -18.42 -6.02
N ALA A 101 -2.91 -18.83 -7.22
CA ALA A 101 -3.63 -18.53 -8.46
C ALA A 101 -5.02 -19.20 -8.55
N LYS A 102 -5.40 -20.05 -7.57
CA LYS A 102 -6.72 -20.66 -7.48
C LYS A 102 -7.62 -19.97 -6.44
N ALA A 103 -7.13 -18.94 -5.77
CA ALA A 103 -7.91 -18.21 -4.78
C ALA A 103 -9.16 -17.56 -5.41
N THR A 104 -10.31 -17.77 -4.77
CA THR A 104 -11.61 -17.26 -5.23
C THR A 104 -12.24 -16.26 -4.26
N ALA A 105 -11.56 -15.93 -3.15
CA ALA A 105 -12.05 -14.95 -2.18
C ALA A 105 -12.11 -13.56 -2.82
N THR A 106 -13.20 -12.83 -2.58
CA THR A 106 -13.43 -11.49 -3.12
C THR A 106 -13.84 -10.47 -2.06
N GLU A 107 -14.41 -10.92 -0.93
CA GLU A 107 -14.77 -10.04 0.18
C GLU A 107 -13.51 -9.64 0.98
N PRO A 108 -13.40 -8.40 1.48
CA PRO A 108 -12.16 -7.91 2.10
C PRO A 108 -11.62 -8.79 3.22
N GLN A 109 -12.49 -9.23 4.14
CA GLN A 109 -12.07 -10.10 5.25
C GLN A 109 -11.71 -11.51 4.77
N ASP A 110 -12.45 -12.07 3.82
CA ASP A 110 -12.18 -13.40 3.27
C ASP A 110 -10.83 -13.42 2.52
N VAL A 111 -10.52 -12.34 1.79
CA VAL A 111 -9.23 -12.16 1.11
C VAL A 111 -8.10 -12.06 2.13
N PHE A 112 -8.28 -11.29 3.21
CA PHE A 112 -7.28 -11.16 4.26
C PHE A 112 -7.01 -12.51 4.95
N ASP A 113 -8.05 -13.24 5.33
CA ASP A 113 -7.95 -14.56 5.97
C ASP A 113 -7.32 -15.61 5.05
N ALA A 114 -7.63 -15.56 3.75
CA ALA A 114 -7.02 -16.43 2.75
C ALA A 114 -5.54 -16.09 2.54
N LEU A 115 -5.19 -14.80 2.49
CA LEU A 115 -3.82 -14.34 2.35
C LEU A 115 -2.95 -14.78 3.52
N GLN A 116 -3.43 -14.65 4.75
CA GLN A 116 -2.71 -15.12 5.94
C GLN A 116 -2.34 -16.61 5.85
N LYS A 117 -3.18 -17.44 5.23
CA LYS A 117 -2.93 -18.88 5.02
C LYS A 117 -1.98 -19.16 3.86
N ALA A 118 -1.98 -18.32 2.83
CA ALA A 118 -1.13 -18.47 1.64
C ALA A 118 0.29 -17.92 1.82
N LEU A 119 0.54 -17.10 2.84
CA LEU A 119 1.85 -16.51 3.09
C LEU A 119 2.92 -17.56 3.43
N PRO A 120 4.17 -17.37 2.95
CA PRO A 120 5.32 -18.10 3.46
C PRO A 120 5.46 -17.93 4.98
N SER A 121 5.93 -18.96 5.68
CA SER A 121 6.00 -18.98 7.15
C SER A 121 6.90 -17.90 7.78
N ASN A 122 7.76 -17.28 6.98
CA ASN A 122 8.64 -16.20 7.42
C ASN A 122 8.10 -14.79 7.09
N LEU A 123 6.91 -14.70 6.51
CA LEU A 123 6.26 -13.43 6.20
C LEU A 123 4.96 -13.30 6.98
N ILE A 124 4.63 -12.05 7.32
CA ILE A 124 3.35 -11.67 7.91
C ILE A 124 2.71 -10.58 7.06
N VAL A 125 1.39 -10.52 7.08
CA VAL A 125 0.64 -9.34 6.63
C VAL A 125 0.23 -8.55 7.86
N LEU A 126 0.44 -7.24 7.82
CA LEU A 126 0.03 -6.31 8.87
C LEU A 126 -1.47 -5.99 8.75
N ASP A 127 -2.00 -5.17 9.65
CA ASP A 127 -3.38 -4.71 9.58
C ASP A 127 -3.70 -4.06 8.22
N GLN A 128 -4.85 -4.43 7.65
CA GLN A 128 -5.29 -3.90 6.36
C GLN A 128 -5.85 -2.47 6.51
N ALA A 129 -5.55 -1.63 5.52
CA ALA A 129 -6.16 -0.31 5.43
C ALA A 129 -7.65 -0.42 5.04
N GLU A 130 -8.47 0.54 5.46
CA GLU A 130 -9.88 0.63 5.04
C GLU A 130 -10.02 0.99 3.55
N ALA A 131 -9.02 1.70 2.99
CA ALA A 131 -9.00 2.10 1.60
C ALA A 131 -8.86 0.88 0.67
N GLN A 132 -9.60 0.90 -0.43
CA GLN A 132 -9.53 -0.13 -1.47
C GLN A 132 -9.03 0.50 -2.78
N ASP A 133 -8.00 -0.11 -3.36
CA ASP A 133 -7.59 0.14 -4.74
C ASP A 133 -8.10 -1.01 -5.61
N SER A 134 -9.21 -0.77 -6.29
CA SER A 134 -9.91 -1.75 -7.12
C SER A 134 -10.54 -1.04 -8.31
N ASP A 135 -10.74 -1.78 -9.41
CA ASP A 135 -11.40 -1.23 -10.59
C ASP A 135 -12.78 -0.67 -10.25
N ALA A 136 -12.98 0.61 -10.57
CA ALA A 136 -14.20 1.34 -10.28
C ALA A 136 -14.65 2.19 -11.47
N ILE A 137 -15.96 2.45 -11.56
CA ILE A 137 -16.51 3.46 -12.45
C ILE A 137 -16.68 4.74 -11.64
N VAL A 138 -16.00 5.80 -12.08
CA VAL A 138 -16.06 7.12 -11.43
C VAL A 138 -16.73 8.15 -12.34
N VAL A 139 -17.53 9.04 -11.74
CA VAL A 139 -18.19 10.16 -12.42
C VAL A 139 -17.82 11.48 -11.72
N THR A 140 -18.09 12.62 -12.36
CA THR A 140 -17.89 13.91 -11.70
C THR A 140 -18.81 14.06 -10.49
N LYS A 141 -18.39 14.86 -9.51
CA LYS A 141 -19.21 15.18 -8.33
C LYS A 141 -20.57 15.73 -8.73
N GLU A 142 -20.61 16.64 -9.70
CA GLU A 142 -21.85 17.20 -10.25
C GLU A 142 -22.77 16.10 -10.82
N THR A 143 -22.22 15.14 -11.56
CA THR A 143 -22.99 14.01 -12.12
C THR A 143 -23.53 13.12 -10.99
N ALA A 144 -22.70 12.81 -10.00
CA ALA A 144 -23.11 12.00 -8.85
C ALA A 144 -24.25 12.67 -8.07
N GLU A 145 -24.15 13.98 -7.82
CA GLU A 145 -25.18 14.77 -7.12
C GLU A 145 -26.47 14.87 -7.93
N LYS A 146 -26.37 15.18 -9.23
CA LYS A 146 -27.52 15.30 -10.13
C LYS A 146 -28.36 14.03 -10.19
N TYR A 147 -27.71 12.87 -10.20
CA TYR A 147 -28.39 11.58 -10.36
C TYR A 147 -28.51 10.75 -9.06
N GLY A 148 -27.97 11.25 -7.95
CA GLY A 148 -28.00 10.57 -6.64
C GLY A 148 -27.18 9.27 -6.62
N LEU A 149 -26.02 9.26 -7.25
CA LEU A 149 -25.18 8.06 -7.43
C LEU A 149 -24.23 7.89 -6.25
N LYS A 150 -24.28 6.72 -5.59
CA LYS A 150 -23.33 6.33 -4.53
C LYS A 150 -22.65 4.99 -4.81
N SER A 151 -23.28 4.16 -5.63
CA SER A 151 -22.80 2.82 -5.99
C SER A 151 -23.03 2.55 -7.47
N ILE A 152 -22.34 1.55 -8.02
CA ILE A 152 -22.58 1.10 -9.40
C ILE A 152 -24.04 0.65 -9.62
N ALA A 153 -24.71 0.13 -8.58
CA ALA A 153 -26.11 -0.27 -8.64
C ALA A 153 -27.05 0.93 -8.88
N ASP A 154 -26.64 2.15 -8.54
CA ASP A 154 -27.45 3.35 -8.79
C ASP A 154 -27.44 3.77 -10.25
N LEU A 155 -26.39 3.39 -11.01
CA LEU A 155 -26.36 3.58 -12.47
C LEU A 155 -27.44 2.75 -13.16
N ALA A 156 -27.68 1.52 -12.72
CA ALA A 156 -28.67 0.63 -13.33
C ALA A 156 -30.13 1.13 -13.15
N LYS A 157 -30.38 1.94 -12.11
CA LYS A 157 -31.71 2.49 -11.81
C LYS A 157 -32.08 3.69 -12.69
N LYS A 158 -31.13 4.21 -13.49
CA LYS A 158 -31.30 5.39 -14.34
C LYS A 158 -31.19 4.95 -15.80
N LYS A 159 -32.35 4.68 -16.43
CA LYS A 159 -32.47 4.52 -17.89
C LYS A 159 -32.66 5.88 -18.55
#